data_AF-A0ABD5DV26-F1
#
_entry.id   AF-A0ABD5DV26-F1
#
_cell.length_a   1.000
_cell.length_b   1.000
_cell.length_c   1.000
_cell.angle_alpha   90.00
_cell.angle_beta   90.00
_cell.angle_gamma   90.00
#
_symmetry.space_group_name_H-M   'P 1'
#
loop_
_entity.id
_entity.type
_entity.pdbx_description
1 polymer ?
#
loop_
_entity_poly.entity_id
_entity_poly.type
_entity_poly.pdbx_seq_one_letter_code
_entity_poly.pdbx_strand_id
1 'polypeptide(L)'
;LCGSAFKNKGVQRMLDAVVELMPSPLDIPAIQGVDEQGQAAERHPSNDEPLSALAFKLMTDPYVGQLTFIRVYSGTLKKGDAVWNPVKGK
;
A
#
# COMPACT_ATOMS: atom_id res chain seq x y z
N LEU A 1 15.74 -17.79 11.27
CA LEU A 1 16.79 -16.74 11.42
C LEU A 1 17.00 -16.43 12.88
N CYS A 2 18.24 -16.39 13.34
CA CYS A 2 18.59 -16.02 14.71
C CYS A 2 19.63 -14.91 14.67
N GLY A 3 19.49 -13.92 15.54
CA GLY A 3 20.35 -12.74 15.58
C GLY A 3 20.00 -11.87 16.77
N SER A 4 20.82 -10.84 16.99
CA SER A 4 20.56 -9.81 18.00
C SER A 4 20.71 -8.46 17.32
N ALA A 5 19.58 -7.77 17.13
CA ALA A 5 19.57 -6.44 16.54
C ALA A 5 20.40 -5.46 17.38
N PHE A 6 20.28 -5.53 18.72
CA PHE A 6 21.05 -4.69 19.63
C PHE A 6 22.57 -4.86 19.48
N LYS A 7 23.04 -6.08 19.21
CA LYS A 7 24.46 -6.37 18.97
C LYS A 7 24.86 -6.31 17.50
N ASN A 8 23.96 -5.85 16.61
CA ASN A 8 24.15 -5.81 15.16
C ASN A 8 24.54 -7.16 14.51
N LYS A 9 24.07 -8.28 15.08
CA LYS A 9 24.37 -9.63 14.57
C LYS A 9 23.15 -10.21 13.85
N GLY A 10 23.33 -10.58 12.59
CA GLY A 10 22.31 -11.27 11.78
C GLY A 10 21.30 -10.35 11.08
N VAL A 11 21.45 -9.02 11.18
CA VAL A 11 20.56 -8.06 10.50
C VAL A 11 20.64 -8.18 8.99
N GLN A 12 21.85 -8.27 8.41
CA GLN A 12 22.04 -8.45 6.97
C GLN A 12 21.37 -9.73 6.46
N ARG A 13 21.65 -10.88 7.12
CA ARG A 13 20.99 -12.16 6.78
C ARG A 13 19.47 -12.11 6.91
N MET A 14 18.94 -11.28 7.82
CA MET A 14 17.50 -11.07 7.95
C MET A 14 16.96 -10.24 6.78
N LEU A 15 17.67 -9.21 6.32
CA LEU A 15 17.30 -8.46 5.12
C LEU A 15 17.35 -9.34 3.86
N ASP A 16 18.37 -10.19 3.71
CA ASP A 16 18.45 -11.15 2.60
C ASP A 16 17.21 -12.06 2.60
N ALA A 17 16.86 -12.60 3.77
CA ALA A 17 15.69 -13.46 3.91
C ALA A 17 14.35 -12.73 3.70
N VAL A 18 14.27 -11.42 3.93
CA VAL A 18 13.07 -10.64 3.57
C VAL A 18 12.87 -10.69 2.06
N VAL A 19 13.93 -10.54 1.27
CA VAL A 19 13.84 -10.61 -0.19
C VAL A 19 13.49 -12.03 -0.67
N GLU A 20 14.03 -13.06 -0.02
CA GLU A 20 13.81 -14.45 -0.43
C GLU A 20 12.45 -15.01 0.00
N LEU A 21 11.91 -14.58 1.15
CA LEU A 21 10.76 -15.23 1.78
C LEU A 21 9.48 -14.38 1.78
N MET A 22 9.60 -13.05 1.68
CA MET A 22 8.41 -12.18 1.69
C MET A 22 7.86 -12.01 0.29
N PRO A 23 6.53 -12.08 0.12
CA PRO A 23 5.92 -11.96 -1.20
C PRO A 23 6.01 -10.54 -1.74
N SER A 24 6.24 -10.45 -3.04
CA SER A 24 5.99 -9.22 -3.81
C SER A 24 4.49 -8.93 -3.86
N PRO A 25 4.08 -7.65 -4.02
CA PRO A 25 2.68 -7.32 -4.30
C PRO A 25 2.08 -8.06 -5.51
N LEU A 26 2.93 -8.50 -6.45
CA LEU A 26 2.51 -9.30 -7.62
C LEU A 26 2.28 -10.78 -7.29
N ASP A 27 2.84 -11.29 -6.20
CA ASP A 27 2.74 -12.70 -5.79
C ASP A 27 1.47 -12.95 -4.97
N ILE A 28 0.75 -11.89 -4.60
CA ILE A 28 -0.47 -11.93 -3.78
C ILE A 28 -1.68 -11.76 -4.70
N PRO A 29 -2.80 -12.48 -4.47
CA PRO A 29 -4.02 -12.31 -5.23
C PRO A 29 -4.50 -10.85 -5.28
N ALA A 30 -5.20 -10.51 -6.36
CA ALA A 30 -5.82 -9.20 -6.56
C ALA A 30 -6.76 -8.85 -5.40
N ILE A 31 -6.85 -7.56 -5.08
CA ILE A 31 -7.69 -7.09 -3.98
C ILE A 31 -9.14 -7.08 -4.46
N GLN A 32 -10.02 -7.70 -3.69
CA GLN A 32 -11.46 -7.65 -3.91
C GLN A 32 -12.04 -6.34 -3.37
N GLY A 33 -12.96 -5.76 -4.15
CA GLY A 33 -13.74 -4.58 -3.82
C GLY A 33 -15.15 -4.71 -4.37
N VAL A 34 -15.91 -3.62 -4.26
CA VAL A 34 -17.27 -3.50 -4.77
C VAL A 34 -17.32 -2.32 -5.73
N ASP A 35 -17.98 -2.49 -6.86
CA ASP A 35 -18.22 -1.40 -7.81
C ASP A 35 -19.39 -0.50 -7.39
N GLU A 36 -19.68 0.53 -8.17
CA GLU A 36 -20.79 1.46 -7.90
C GLU A 36 -22.18 0.79 -7.95
N GLN A 37 -22.27 -0.40 -8.57
CA GLN A 37 -23.50 -1.16 -8.78
C GLN A 37 -23.69 -2.26 -7.73
N GLY A 38 -22.76 -2.38 -6.77
CA GLY A 38 -22.81 -3.39 -5.71
C GLY A 38 -22.27 -4.76 -6.12
N GLN A 39 -21.65 -4.88 -7.30
CA GLN A 39 -21.06 -6.12 -7.78
C GLN A 39 -19.63 -6.28 -7.29
N ALA A 40 -19.19 -7.54 -7.14
CA ALA A 40 -17.82 -7.85 -6.79
C ALA A 40 -16.87 -7.45 -7.95
N ALA A 41 -15.83 -6.70 -7.62
CA ALA A 41 -14.80 -6.27 -8.56
C ALA A 41 -13.41 -6.59 -8.00
N GLU A 42 -12.46 -6.86 -8.87
CA GLU A 42 -11.07 -7.11 -8.49
C GLU A 42 -10.16 -5.97 -8.98
N ARG A 43 -9.11 -5.69 -8.21
CA ARG A 43 -8.10 -4.68 -8.54
C ARG A 43 -6.74 -5.35 -8.63
N HIS A 44 -6.19 -5.45 -9.84
CA HIS A 44 -4.90 -6.07 -10.04
C HIS A 44 -3.78 -5.07 -9.74
N PRO A 45 -2.63 -5.54 -9.22
CA PRO A 45 -1.45 -4.73 -9.00
C PRO A 45 -0.76 -4.33 -10.32
N SER A 46 -1.45 -3.57 -11.16
CA SER A 46 -0.96 -3.00 -12.42
C SER A 46 -1.04 -1.48 -12.40
N ASN A 47 -0.05 -0.83 -13.02
CA ASN A 47 0.00 0.63 -13.17
C ASN A 47 -0.99 1.15 -14.21
N ASP A 48 -1.47 0.30 -15.12
CA ASP A 48 -2.39 0.66 -16.21
C ASP A 48 -3.87 0.61 -15.78
N GLU A 49 -4.15 0.03 -14.61
CA GLU A 49 -5.50 0.00 -14.05
C GLU A 49 -5.92 1.37 -13.44
N PRO A 50 -7.23 1.65 -13.32
CA PRO A 50 -7.69 2.86 -12.66
C PRO A 50 -7.24 2.91 -11.20
N LEU A 51 -6.87 4.10 -10.73
CA LEU A 51 -6.34 4.30 -9.38
C LEU A 51 -7.29 3.73 -8.31
N SER A 52 -6.78 2.82 -7.49
CA SER A 52 -7.43 2.36 -6.26
C SER A 52 -6.43 2.37 -5.11
N ALA A 53 -6.77 3.09 -4.04
CA ALA A 53 -5.93 3.20 -2.87
C ALA A 53 -6.74 3.25 -1.58
N LEU A 54 -6.15 2.76 -0.49
CA LEU A 54 -6.72 2.78 0.85
C LEU A 54 -5.91 3.70 1.77
N ALA A 55 -6.59 4.70 2.34
CA ALA A 55 -6.03 5.50 3.42
C ALA A 55 -6.18 4.75 4.76
N PHE A 56 -5.06 4.35 5.37
CA PHE A 56 -5.07 3.53 6.59
C PHE A 56 -4.58 4.27 7.83
N LYS A 57 -3.88 5.40 7.68
CA LYS A 57 -3.41 6.18 8.82
C LYS A 57 -3.43 7.67 8.50
N LEU A 58 -4.00 8.44 9.42
CA LEU A 58 -3.96 9.90 9.42
C LEU A 58 -3.05 10.36 10.54
N MET A 59 -2.14 11.27 10.25
CA MET A 59 -1.19 11.79 11.21
C MET A 59 -1.03 13.29 10.99
N THR A 60 -1.02 14.07 12.07
CA THR A 60 -0.74 15.50 11.99
C THR A 60 0.73 15.72 12.34
N ASP A 61 1.49 16.21 11.36
CA ASP A 61 2.88 16.61 11.55
C ASP A 61 2.97 18.13 11.77
N PRO A 62 3.75 18.61 12.75
CA PRO A 62 3.83 20.04 13.08
C PRO A 62 4.43 20.93 11.98
N TYR A 63 5.14 20.37 10.99
CA TYR A 63 5.79 21.13 9.91
C TYR A 63 5.05 21.01 8.58
N VAL A 64 4.50 19.83 8.27
CA VAL A 64 3.86 19.53 6.97
C VAL A 64 2.33 19.48 7.03
N GLY A 65 1.73 19.58 8.23
CA GLY A 65 0.29 19.52 8.44
C GLY A 65 -0.25 18.09 8.42
N GLN A 66 -1.43 17.87 7.83
CA GLN A 66 -2.08 16.57 7.85
C GLN A 66 -1.49 15.62 6.78
N LEU A 67 -0.83 14.56 7.24
CA LEU A 67 -0.35 13.45 6.43
C LEU A 67 -1.38 12.32 6.39
N THR A 68 -1.68 11.86 5.19
CA THR A 68 -2.51 10.67 4.97
C THR A 68 -1.65 9.57 4.37
N PHE A 69 -1.43 8.51 5.12
CA PHE A 69 -0.75 7.31 4.63
C PHE A 69 -1.73 6.47 3.85
N ILE A 70 -1.36 6.18 2.61
CA ILE A 70 -2.15 5.39 1.68
C ILE A 70 -1.38 4.17 1.21
N ARG A 71 -2.10 3.09 0.91
CA ARG A 71 -1.61 1.96 0.13
C ARG A 71 -2.29 1.97 -1.23
N VAL A 72 -1.51 2.08 -2.31
CA VAL A 72 -2.02 1.93 -3.68
C VAL A 72 -2.07 0.45 -4.03
N TYR A 73 -3.22 0.00 -4.54
CA TYR A 73 -3.44 -1.37 -5.02
C TYR A 73 -3.39 -1.47 -6.53
N SER A 74 -3.90 -0.46 -7.24
CA SER A 74 -3.90 -0.37 -8.71
C SER A 74 -3.71 1.07 -9.16
N GLY A 75 -3.15 1.24 -10.36
CA GLY A 75 -2.91 2.54 -10.98
C GLY A 75 -1.74 3.31 -10.37
N THR A 76 -1.67 4.59 -10.68
CA THR A 76 -0.61 5.49 -10.21
C THR A 76 -1.22 6.79 -9.68
N LEU A 77 -0.73 7.27 -8.53
CA LEU A 77 -1.08 8.58 -7.98
C LEU A 77 0.06 9.56 -8.26
N LYS A 78 -0.21 10.65 -8.99
CA LYS A 78 0.77 11.71 -9.25
C LYS A 78 0.53 12.89 -8.32
N LYS A 79 1.60 13.68 -8.12
CA LYS A 79 1.53 14.88 -7.31
C LYS A 79 0.60 15.90 -7.96
N GLY A 80 -0.41 16.35 -7.21
CA GLY A 80 -1.39 17.34 -7.66
C GLY A 80 -2.68 16.73 -8.23
N ASP A 81 -2.78 15.40 -8.33
CA ASP A 81 -4.00 14.75 -8.78
C ASP A 81 -5.14 14.95 -7.77
N ALA A 82 -6.33 15.23 -8.30
CA ALA A 82 -7.56 15.16 -7.52
C ALA A 82 -8.01 13.69 -7.45
N VAL A 83 -8.24 13.20 -6.25
CA VAL A 83 -8.71 11.82 -6.01
C VAL A 83 -10.11 11.84 -5.45
N TRP A 84 -10.92 10.87 -5.87
CA TRP A 84 -12.27 10.66 -5.36
C TRP A 84 -12.25 9.73 -4.15
N ASN A 85 -12.92 10.13 -3.07
CA ASN A 85 -13.15 9.31 -1.88
C ASN A 85 -14.57 8.73 -1.90
N PRO A 86 -14.75 7.44 -2.27
CA PRO A 86 -16.07 6.83 -2.37
C PRO A 86 -16.81 6.74 -1.03
N VAL A 87 -16.09 6.69 0.11
CA VAL A 87 -16.69 6.59 1.45
C VAL A 87 -17.30 7.93 1.89
N LYS A 88 -16.69 9.04 1.47
CA LYS A 88 -17.13 10.40 1.84
C LYS A 88 -17.91 11.10 0.73
N GLY A 89 -17.98 10.51 -0.47
CA GLY A 89 -18.66 11.08 -1.63
C GLY A 89 -18.05 12.41 -2.07
N LYS A 90 -16.73 12.58 -1.94
CA LYS A 90 -15.99 13.81 -2.28
C LYS A 90 -14.63 13.50 -2.87
#